data_AF-A0A952SP52-F1
#
_entry.id   AF-A0A952SP52-F1
#
_cell.length_a   1.000
_cell.length_b   1.000
_cell.length_c   1.000
_cell.angle_alpha   90.00
_cell.angle_beta   90.00
_cell.angle_gamma   90.00
#
_symmetry.space_group_name_H-M   'P 1'
#
loop_
_entity.id
_entity.type
_entity.pdbx_description
1 polymer ?
#
loop_
_entity_poly.entity_id
_entity_poly.type
_entity_poly.pdbx_seq_one_letter_code
_entity_poly.pdbx_strand_id
1 'polypeptide(L)'
;MATWSALLGKWTEFAQSAVALPTLGEGGRWRRAVPGIITLQANLHALSELSQIEPAEIPAALVRAGKSIEDASIEISEIWAGEPMPPQALEVVDEAKLALRQAETIGWGCSVVSEEFVAKHPADLIAAMLESGIVRDLHVPSPGVPLFETSPAIHLVPTSFELDLDDLADVLDLMMAMLTLEGELAPSGVGTRHQVYRQFDFARGGPVRDVVLPIEGGLAAGQPQLVCAIERGEVMSVSLPPRVRPRLDRLPVMHLESVSDL
;
A
#
# COMPACT_ATOMS: atom_id res chain seq x y z
N MET A 1 -19.03 9.78 6.60
CA MET A 1 -19.46 10.05 7.99
C MET A 1 -20.15 8.86 8.68
N ALA A 2 -21.02 8.08 8.02
CA ALA A 2 -21.70 6.95 8.67
C ALA A 2 -20.75 5.84 9.20
N THR A 3 -19.62 5.59 8.52
CA THR A 3 -18.65 4.54 8.86
C THR A 3 -17.99 4.76 10.22
N TRP A 4 -17.49 5.97 10.49
CA TRP A 4 -16.83 6.31 11.76
C TRP A 4 -17.77 6.27 12.96
N SER A 5 -19.02 6.73 12.80
CA SER A 5 -20.03 6.62 13.85
C SER A 5 -20.38 5.17 14.15
N ALA A 6 -20.46 4.31 13.13
CA ALA A 6 -20.70 2.88 13.32
C ALA A 6 -19.52 2.18 14.00
N LEU A 7 -18.26 2.50 13.63
CA LEU A 7 -17.06 1.97 14.29
C LEU A 7 -16.98 2.40 15.76
N LEU A 8 -17.22 3.68 16.05
CA LEU A 8 -17.26 4.18 17.41
C LEU A 8 -18.36 3.51 18.25
N GLY A 9 -19.53 3.27 17.65
CA GLY A 9 -20.59 2.48 18.26
C GLY A 9 -20.13 1.07 18.63
N LYS A 10 -19.50 0.35 17.68
CA LYS A 10 -18.96 -0.99 17.93
C LYS A 10 -17.89 -1.01 19.03
N TRP A 11 -16.96 -0.05 19.05
CA TRP A 11 -15.96 0.04 20.11
C TRP A 11 -16.57 0.38 21.47
N THR A 12 -17.62 1.20 21.49
CA THR A 12 -18.36 1.51 22.72
C THR A 12 -19.06 0.28 23.27
N GLU A 13 -19.75 -0.48 22.41
CA GLU A 13 -20.39 -1.75 22.78
C GLU A 13 -19.35 -2.78 23.26
N PHE A 14 -18.22 -2.89 22.56
CA PHE A 14 -17.11 -3.77 22.95
C PHE A 14 -16.58 -3.39 24.34
N ALA A 15 -16.29 -2.11 24.58
CA ALA A 15 -15.86 -1.60 25.88
C ALA A 15 -16.89 -1.86 26.99
N GLN A 16 -18.19 -1.68 26.70
CA GLN A 16 -19.26 -1.96 27.67
C GLN A 16 -19.34 -3.45 28.01
N SER A 17 -19.24 -4.33 27.02
CA SER A 17 -19.24 -5.79 27.25
C SER A 17 -18.03 -6.27 28.06
N ALA A 18 -16.88 -5.62 27.89
CA ALA A 18 -15.67 -5.92 28.65
C ALA A 18 -15.82 -5.64 30.17
N VAL A 19 -16.71 -4.71 30.57
CA VAL A 19 -16.98 -4.43 31.99
C VAL A 19 -17.58 -5.65 32.69
N ALA A 20 -18.33 -6.49 31.96
CA ALA A 20 -18.95 -7.70 32.49
C ALA A 20 -17.96 -8.88 32.63
N LEU A 21 -16.75 -8.77 32.09
CA LEU A 21 -15.74 -9.82 32.21
C LEU A 21 -15.23 -9.95 33.64
N PRO A 22 -14.87 -11.17 34.08
CA PRO A 22 -14.20 -11.41 35.36
C PRO A 22 -12.97 -10.51 35.53
N THR A 23 -12.64 -10.14 36.76
CA THR A 23 -11.45 -9.31 37.06
C THR A 23 -10.17 -10.13 37.18
N LEU A 24 -10.27 -11.44 37.34
CA LEU A 24 -9.15 -12.38 37.54
C LEU A 24 -9.08 -13.42 36.42
N GLY A 25 -7.92 -14.10 36.36
CA GLY A 25 -7.65 -15.12 35.35
C GLY A 25 -7.65 -14.57 33.93
N GLU A 26 -8.06 -15.40 32.97
CA GLU A 26 -8.10 -15.04 31.55
C GLU A 26 -9.09 -13.90 31.26
N GLY A 27 -10.29 -13.95 31.84
CA GLY A 27 -11.28 -12.87 31.70
C GLY A 27 -10.74 -11.51 32.18
N GLY A 28 -9.96 -11.53 33.26
CA GLY A 28 -9.28 -10.33 33.78
C GLY A 28 -8.21 -9.79 32.83
N ARG A 29 -7.47 -10.66 32.14
CA ARG A 29 -6.49 -10.26 31.11
C ARG A 29 -7.19 -9.62 29.92
N TRP A 30 -8.21 -10.27 29.37
CA TRP A 30 -9.02 -9.71 28.29
C TRP A 30 -9.60 -8.34 28.64
N ARG A 31 -10.19 -8.22 29.83
CA ARG A 31 -10.73 -6.95 30.31
C ARG A 31 -9.69 -5.83 30.35
N ARG A 32 -8.47 -6.12 30.79
CA ARG A 32 -7.38 -5.13 30.84
C ARG A 32 -6.85 -4.74 29.47
N ALA A 33 -6.97 -5.62 28.48
CA ALA A 33 -6.41 -5.40 27.15
C ALA A 33 -7.32 -4.67 26.17
N VAL A 34 -8.60 -4.58 26.49
CA VAL A 34 -9.61 -3.92 25.66
C VAL A 34 -9.19 -2.51 25.23
N PRO A 35 -8.62 -1.63 26.09
CA PRO A 35 -8.11 -0.33 25.65
C PRO A 35 -7.03 -0.42 24.56
N GLY A 36 -6.05 -1.32 24.72
CA GLY A 36 -5.01 -1.57 23.73
C GLY A 36 -5.58 -2.08 22.40
N ILE A 37 -6.53 -3.03 22.46
CA ILE A 37 -7.21 -3.58 21.27
C ILE A 37 -7.98 -2.49 20.52
N ILE A 38 -8.75 -1.66 21.23
CA ILE A 38 -9.47 -0.53 20.63
C ILE A 38 -8.48 0.44 19.98
N THR A 39 -7.35 0.72 20.65
CA THR A 39 -6.29 1.59 20.11
C THR A 39 -5.71 1.03 18.80
N LEU A 40 -5.40 -0.26 18.75
CA LEU A 40 -4.88 -0.92 17.54
C LEU A 40 -5.89 -0.89 16.39
N GLN A 41 -7.14 -1.24 16.65
CA GLN A 41 -8.21 -1.17 15.64
C GLN A 41 -8.47 0.26 15.17
N ALA A 42 -8.42 1.24 16.08
CA ALA A 42 -8.59 2.65 15.71
C ALA A 42 -7.48 3.12 14.77
N ASN A 43 -6.22 2.76 15.05
CA ASN A 43 -5.11 3.07 14.16
C ASN A 43 -5.23 2.32 12.82
N LEU A 44 -5.57 1.04 12.83
CA LEU A 44 -5.82 0.25 11.61
C LEU A 44 -6.80 0.98 10.67
N HIS A 45 -7.95 1.42 11.19
CA HIS A 45 -8.94 2.14 10.39
C HIS A 45 -8.55 3.58 10.04
N ALA A 46 -7.80 4.28 10.90
CA ALA A 46 -7.34 5.63 10.59
C ALA A 46 -6.28 5.62 9.46
N LEU A 47 -5.40 4.61 9.46
CA LEU A 47 -4.32 4.50 8.48
C LEU A 47 -4.83 4.26 7.05
N SER A 48 -5.97 3.59 6.87
CA SER A 48 -6.59 3.42 5.54
C SER A 48 -7.16 4.72 4.96
N GLU A 49 -7.36 5.73 5.78
CA GLU A 49 -7.97 7.01 5.41
C GLU A 49 -6.93 8.13 5.23
N LEU A 50 -5.63 7.83 5.29
CA LEU A 50 -4.56 8.83 5.16
C LEU A 50 -4.58 9.61 3.84
N SER A 51 -5.15 9.05 2.77
CA SER A 51 -5.33 9.77 1.50
C SER A 51 -6.38 10.88 1.57
N GLN A 52 -7.16 10.96 2.66
CA GLN A 52 -8.21 11.97 2.85
C GLN A 52 -7.76 13.15 3.71
N ILE A 53 -6.58 13.09 4.33
CA ILE A 53 -6.01 14.22 5.06
C ILE A 53 -5.09 15.04 4.16
N GLU A 54 -4.70 16.22 4.61
CA GLU A 54 -3.76 17.05 3.87
C GLU A 54 -2.40 16.33 3.75
N PRO A 55 -1.78 16.28 2.55
CA PRO A 55 -0.53 15.55 2.36
C PRO A 55 0.58 15.94 3.35
N ALA A 56 0.69 17.23 3.68
CA ALA A 56 1.66 17.74 4.65
C ALA A 56 1.46 17.19 6.08
N GLU A 57 0.27 16.72 6.44
CA GLU A 57 -0.02 16.13 7.76
C GLU A 57 0.32 14.63 7.83
N ILE A 58 0.46 13.95 6.68
CA ILE A 58 0.71 12.50 6.60
C ILE A 58 1.95 12.07 7.40
N PRO A 59 3.13 12.71 7.30
CA PRO A 59 4.31 12.30 8.07
C PRO A 59 4.07 12.32 9.58
N ALA A 60 3.43 13.38 10.09
CA ALA A 60 3.12 13.48 11.51
C ALA A 60 2.09 12.43 11.96
N ALA A 61 1.09 12.15 11.11
CA ALA A 61 0.10 11.10 11.37
C ALA A 61 0.76 9.71 11.45
N LEU A 62 1.64 9.37 10.51
CA LEU A 62 2.38 8.11 10.49
C LEU A 62 3.24 7.93 11.75
N VAL A 63 3.99 8.96 12.16
CA VAL A 63 4.81 8.92 13.39
C VAL A 63 3.94 8.68 14.63
N ARG A 64 2.82 9.39 14.76
CA ARG A 64 1.89 9.23 15.90
C ARG A 64 1.26 7.83 15.91
N ALA A 65 0.80 7.35 14.75
CA ALA A 65 0.21 6.03 14.62
C ALA A 65 1.22 4.94 14.97
N GLY A 66 2.46 5.05 14.46
CA GLY A 66 3.54 4.14 14.79
C GLY A 66 3.80 4.05 16.28
N LYS A 67 3.90 5.20 16.97
CA LYS A 67 4.08 5.22 18.42
C LYS A 67 2.87 4.62 19.16
N SER A 68 1.66 4.97 18.75
CA SER A 68 0.42 4.46 19.36
C SER A 68 0.28 2.95 19.20
N ILE A 69 0.65 2.38 18.04
CA ILE A 69 0.62 0.93 17.79
C ILE A 69 1.70 0.22 18.62
N GLU A 70 2.90 0.79 18.71
CA GLU A 70 3.98 0.25 19.54
C GLU A 70 3.56 0.17 21.01
N ASP A 71 3.07 1.27 21.58
CA ASP A 71 2.67 1.35 22.99
C ASP A 71 1.55 0.35 23.31
N ALA A 72 0.50 0.30 22.49
CA ALA A 72 -0.61 -0.64 22.67
C ALA A 72 -0.16 -2.11 22.52
N SER A 73 0.78 -2.40 21.61
CA SER A 73 1.34 -3.75 21.45
C SER A 73 2.14 -4.19 22.68
N ILE A 74 2.92 -3.28 23.28
CA ILE A 74 3.68 -3.54 24.51
C ILE A 74 2.72 -3.81 25.66
N GLU A 75 1.71 -2.96 25.85
CA GLU A 75 0.70 -3.11 26.91
C GLU A 75 -0.01 -4.47 26.83
N ILE A 76 -0.46 -4.86 25.62
CA ILE A 76 -1.06 -6.19 25.40
C ILE A 76 -0.04 -7.28 25.68
N SER A 77 1.22 -7.16 25.25
CA SER A 77 2.23 -8.17 25.57
C SER A 77 2.47 -8.32 27.08
N GLU A 78 2.46 -7.23 27.83
CA GLU A 78 2.67 -7.26 29.29
C GLU A 78 1.50 -7.93 30.04
N ILE A 79 0.26 -7.71 29.59
CA ILE A 79 -0.93 -8.32 30.23
C ILE A 79 -0.90 -9.86 30.17
N TRP A 80 -0.27 -10.42 29.13
CA TRP A 80 -0.09 -11.86 28.93
C TRP A 80 1.33 -12.35 29.25
N ALA A 81 2.15 -11.53 29.92
CA ALA A 81 3.48 -11.97 30.34
C ALA A 81 3.40 -13.27 31.17
N GLY A 82 4.13 -14.30 30.74
CA GLY A 82 4.16 -15.63 31.37
C GLY A 82 3.01 -16.57 30.97
N GLU A 83 2.13 -16.14 30.07
CA GLU A 83 1.01 -16.91 29.55
C GLU A 83 1.00 -16.87 28.01
N PRO A 84 0.48 -17.87 27.30
CA PRO A 84 0.31 -17.79 25.86
C PRO A 84 -0.69 -16.68 25.50
N MET A 85 -0.31 -15.79 24.57
CA MET A 85 -1.23 -14.79 24.03
C MET A 85 -2.27 -15.47 23.12
N PRO A 86 -3.58 -15.19 23.29
CA PRO A 86 -4.63 -15.70 22.43
C PRO A 86 -4.41 -15.30 20.97
N PRO A 87 -4.72 -16.19 19.99
CA PRO A 87 -4.56 -15.88 18.56
C PRO A 87 -5.24 -14.59 18.13
N GLN A 88 -6.43 -14.28 18.65
CA GLN A 88 -7.18 -13.08 18.27
C GLN A 88 -6.49 -11.79 18.71
N ALA A 89 -5.77 -11.80 19.83
CA ALA A 89 -5.00 -10.63 20.27
C ALA A 89 -3.75 -10.43 19.39
N LEU A 90 -3.10 -11.53 19.00
CA LEU A 90 -1.98 -11.51 18.06
C LEU A 90 -2.41 -11.00 16.68
N GLU A 91 -3.55 -11.48 16.17
CA GLU A 91 -4.12 -11.04 14.88
C GLU A 91 -4.32 -9.52 14.85
N VAL A 92 -4.93 -8.93 15.87
CA VAL A 92 -5.14 -7.47 15.93
C VAL A 92 -3.83 -6.68 15.96
N VAL A 93 -2.82 -7.18 16.67
CA VAL A 93 -1.47 -6.57 16.70
C VAL A 93 -0.82 -6.64 15.31
N ASP A 94 -0.90 -7.80 14.66
CA ASP A 94 -0.28 -8.02 13.35
C ASP A 94 -0.98 -7.23 12.25
N GLU A 95 -2.31 -7.14 12.28
CA GLU A 95 -3.12 -6.31 11.37
C GLU A 95 -2.77 -4.83 11.49
N ALA A 96 -2.70 -4.29 12.71
CA ALA A 96 -2.35 -2.87 12.91
C ALA A 96 -0.93 -2.56 12.42
N LYS A 97 0.03 -3.46 12.69
CA LYS A 97 1.41 -3.33 12.19
C LYS A 97 1.49 -3.45 10.68
N LEU A 98 0.69 -4.32 10.07
CA LEU A 98 0.61 -4.46 8.62
C LEU A 98 0.05 -3.18 7.97
N ALA A 99 -1.02 -2.62 8.53
CA ALA A 99 -1.60 -1.37 8.07
C ALA A 99 -0.61 -0.21 8.17
N LEU A 100 0.20 -0.15 9.23
CA LEU A 100 1.27 0.85 9.34
C LEU A 100 2.30 0.69 8.23
N ARG A 101 2.79 -0.52 7.96
CA ARG A 101 3.73 -0.76 6.85
C ARG A 101 3.14 -0.39 5.49
N GLN A 102 1.86 -0.69 5.26
CA GLN A 102 1.14 -0.26 4.05
C GLN A 102 1.09 1.26 3.94
N ALA A 103 0.73 1.93 5.04
CA ALA A 103 0.63 3.37 5.12
C ALA A 103 1.98 4.08 4.96
N GLU A 104 3.09 3.48 5.38
CA GLU A 104 4.44 4.00 5.14
C GLU A 104 4.79 4.07 3.64
N THR A 105 4.07 3.32 2.79
CA THR A 105 4.21 3.38 1.32
C THR A 105 3.28 4.40 0.67
N ILE A 106 2.55 5.20 1.44
CA ILE A 106 1.67 6.22 0.89
C ILE A 106 2.46 7.20 0.03
N GLY A 107 1.91 7.55 -1.12
CA GLY A 107 2.58 8.36 -2.13
C GLY A 107 1.64 8.72 -3.26
N TRP A 108 2.18 9.32 -4.32
CA TRP A 108 1.40 9.70 -5.49
C TRP A 108 1.46 8.61 -6.56
N GLY A 109 0.29 8.29 -7.11
CA GLY A 109 0.13 7.27 -8.13
C GLY A 109 -0.25 7.85 -9.48
N CYS A 110 0.10 7.11 -10.53
CA CYS A 110 -0.50 7.23 -11.87
C CYS A 110 -1.06 5.88 -12.31
N SER A 111 -2.19 5.90 -13.00
CA SER A 111 -2.84 4.72 -13.57
C SER A 111 -2.97 4.82 -15.08
N VAL A 112 -3.02 3.67 -15.74
CA VAL A 112 -3.26 3.57 -17.18
C VAL A 112 -4.69 3.98 -17.51
N VAL A 113 -4.87 4.90 -18.46
CA VAL A 113 -6.19 5.32 -18.97
C VAL A 113 -6.42 4.95 -20.42
N SER A 114 -5.36 4.64 -21.17
CA SER A 114 -5.46 4.04 -22.50
C SER A 114 -5.77 2.54 -22.41
N GLU A 115 -6.18 1.94 -23.54
CA GLU A 115 -6.40 0.49 -23.59
C GLU A 115 -5.13 -0.31 -23.25
N GLU A 116 -3.98 0.19 -23.70
CA GLU A 116 -2.66 -0.38 -23.48
C GLU A 116 -1.66 0.75 -23.17
N PHE A 117 -0.73 0.50 -22.25
CA PHE A 117 0.41 1.35 -21.95
C PHE A 117 1.70 0.55 -21.94
N VAL A 118 2.74 1.05 -22.58
CA VAL A 118 4.08 0.46 -22.57
C VAL A 118 5.10 1.49 -22.12
N ALA A 119 5.87 1.13 -21.10
CA ALA A 119 6.96 1.96 -20.61
C ALA A 119 8.27 1.70 -21.38
N LYS A 120 9.05 2.76 -21.58
CA LYS A 120 10.48 2.69 -21.92
C LYS A 120 11.32 2.36 -20.68
N HIS A 121 12.62 2.15 -20.86
CA HIS A 121 13.51 1.92 -19.72
C HIS A 121 13.61 3.19 -18.84
N PRO A 122 13.50 3.10 -17.50
CA PRO A 122 13.37 4.27 -16.62
C PRO A 122 14.69 4.95 -16.28
N ALA A 123 15.80 4.69 -17.00
CA ALA A 123 17.13 5.14 -16.59
C ALA A 123 17.22 6.67 -16.48
N ASP A 124 16.74 7.38 -17.50
CA ASP A 124 16.75 8.84 -17.50
C ASP A 124 15.84 9.40 -16.41
N LEU A 125 14.68 8.76 -16.18
CA LEU A 125 13.77 9.16 -15.11
C LEU A 125 14.43 8.99 -13.73
N ILE A 126 15.05 7.84 -13.48
CA ILE A 126 15.76 7.57 -12.22
C ILE A 126 16.81 8.65 -11.96
N ALA A 127 17.62 8.98 -12.97
CA ALA A 127 18.64 10.02 -12.85
C ALA A 127 18.04 11.37 -12.47
N ALA A 128 16.95 11.79 -13.15
CA ALA A 128 16.25 13.04 -12.85
C ALA A 128 15.63 13.05 -11.44
N MET A 129 15.02 11.94 -11.03
CA MET A 129 14.40 11.83 -9.70
C MET A 129 15.43 11.88 -8.57
N LEU A 130 16.60 11.25 -8.73
CA LEU A 130 17.67 11.33 -7.74
C LEU A 130 18.26 12.74 -7.66
N GLU A 131 18.48 13.40 -8.80
CA GLU A 131 18.99 14.77 -8.84
C GLU A 131 18.06 15.74 -8.12
N SER A 132 16.74 15.52 -8.22
CA SER A 132 15.76 16.32 -7.49
C SER A 132 15.81 16.16 -5.96
N GLY A 133 16.22 14.98 -5.46
CA GLY A 133 16.16 14.65 -4.02
C GLY A 133 14.74 14.49 -3.45
N ILE A 134 13.72 14.51 -4.31
CA ILE A 134 12.30 14.51 -3.92
C ILE A 134 11.78 13.10 -3.67
N VAL A 135 12.42 12.08 -4.23
CA VAL A 135 11.88 10.71 -4.28
C VAL A 135 12.60 9.79 -3.31
N ARG A 136 11.83 9.19 -2.39
CA ARG A 136 12.31 8.12 -1.51
C ARG A 136 12.18 6.77 -2.19
N ASP A 137 10.98 6.45 -2.68
CA ASP A 137 10.71 5.19 -3.39
C ASP A 137 10.03 5.47 -4.73
N LEU A 138 10.41 4.72 -5.76
CA LEU A 138 9.82 4.82 -7.10
C LEU A 138 9.54 3.43 -7.65
N HIS A 139 8.27 3.16 -7.96
CA HIS A 139 7.84 1.97 -8.69
C HIS A 139 7.36 2.38 -10.06
N VAL A 140 7.81 1.65 -11.09
CA VAL A 140 7.51 1.92 -12.50
C VAL A 140 7.18 0.61 -13.22
N PRO A 141 6.58 0.66 -14.41
CA PRO A 141 6.30 -0.55 -15.17
C PRO A 141 7.59 -1.23 -15.62
N SER A 142 7.54 -2.56 -15.72
CA SER A 142 8.59 -3.37 -16.32
C SER A 142 8.76 -2.93 -17.78
N PRO A 143 9.96 -2.49 -18.20
CA PRO A 143 10.16 -1.90 -19.52
C PRO A 143 9.73 -2.85 -20.65
N GLY A 144 8.99 -2.32 -21.62
CA GLY A 144 8.54 -3.05 -22.81
C GLY A 144 7.44 -4.10 -22.56
N VAL A 145 6.90 -4.18 -21.34
CA VAL A 145 5.78 -5.06 -21.00
C VAL A 145 4.50 -4.24 -20.93
N PRO A 146 3.42 -4.62 -21.62
CA PRO A 146 2.19 -3.84 -21.61
C PRO A 146 1.46 -3.92 -20.26
N LEU A 147 0.93 -2.80 -19.83
CA LEU A 147 -0.11 -2.66 -18.82
C LEU A 147 -1.43 -2.26 -19.49
N PHE A 148 -2.55 -2.55 -18.86
CA PHE A 148 -3.89 -2.27 -19.41
C PHE A 148 -4.65 -1.26 -18.55
N GLU A 149 -5.71 -0.69 -19.13
CA GLU A 149 -6.59 0.30 -18.50
C GLU A 149 -6.89 -0.04 -17.02
N THR A 150 -6.85 0.98 -16.16
CA THR A 150 -6.98 0.94 -14.70
C THR A 150 -5.79 0.37 -13.92
N SER A 151 -4.81 -0.26 -14.57
CA SER A 151 -3.60 -0.73 -13.89
C SER A 151 -2.84 0.44 -13.27
N PRO A 152 -2.39 0.35 -12.00
CA PRO A 152 -1.39 1.28 -11.49
C PRO A 152 -0.11 1.10 -12.30
N ALA A 153 0.48 2.21 -12.74
CA ALA A 153 1.67 2.22 -13.58
C ALA A 153 2.87 2.79 -12.81
N ILE A 154 2.66 3.90 -12.11
CA ILE A 154 3.74 4.58 -11.39
C ILE A 154 3.28 4.82 -9.96
N HIS A 155 4.19 4.63 -9.01
CA HIS A 155 3.98 5.00 -7.61
C HIS A 155 5.25 5.67 -7.06
N LEU A 156 5.11 6.90 -6.59
CA LEU A 156 6.19 7.70 -6.04
C LEU A 156 5.91 7.96 -4.56
N VAL A 157 6.83 7.55 -3.70
CA VAL A 157 6.82 7.96 -2.29
C VAL A 157 7.85 9.07 -2.13
N PRO A 158 7.44 10.28 -1.70
CA PRO A 158 8.37 11.38 -1.55
C PRO A 158 9.29 11.23 -0.33
N THR A 159 10.39 11.97 -0.35
CA THR A 159 11.19 12.27 0.85
C THR A 159 10.49 13.26 1.78
N SER A 160 9.66 14.16 1.23
CA SER A 160 8.80 15.10 1.96
C SER A 160 7.47 15.35 1.26
N PHE A 161 6.38 15.44 2.03
CA PHE A 161 5.06 15.84 1.52
C PHE A 161 4.86 17.37 1.49
N GLU A 162 5.88 18.16 1.81
CA GLU A 162 5.84 19.63 1.83
C GLU A 162 6.09 20.27 0.45
N LEU A 163 6.05 19.50 -0.63
CA LEU A 163 6.19 20.03 -1.99
C LEU A 163 5.01 20.95 -2.33
N ASP A 164 5.29 22.03 -3.06
CA ASP A 164 4.23 22.81 -3.68
C ASP A 164 3.49 21.93 -4.70
N LEU A 165 2.18 22.18 -4.86
CA LEU A 165 1.35 21.47 -5.83
C LEU A 165 1.85 21.70 -7.26
N ASP A 166 2.41 22.87 -7.54
CA ASP A 166 3.00 23.20 -8.84
C ASP A 166 4.25 22.35 -9.10
N ASP A 167 5.14 22.23 -8.11
CA ASP A 167 6.33 21.37 -8.21
C ASP A 167 5.95 19.89 -8.39
N LEU A 168 4.91 19.44 -7.70
CA LEU A 168 4.39 18.07 -7.85
C LEU A 168 3.82 17.82 -9.25
N ALA A 169 3.06 18.77 -9.79
CA ALA A 169 2.50 18.66 -11.14
C ALA A 169 3.63 18.53 -12.17
N ASP A 170 4.66 19.37 -12.07
CA ASP A 170 5.84 19.31 -12.95
C ASP A 170 6.57 17.97 -12.84
N VAL A 171 6.71 17.42 -11.63
CA VAL A 171 7.32 16.10 -11.40
C VAL A 171 6.49 14.99 -12.05
N LEU A 172 5.16 15.01 -11.89
CA LEU A 172 4.27 14.02 -12.49
C LEU A 172 4.27 14.09 -14.02
N ASP A 173 4.25 15.31 -14.58
CA ASP A 173 4.32 15.53 -16.02
C ASP A 173 5.65 15.03 -16.59
N LEU A 174 6.76 15.31 -15.89
CA LEU A 174 8.08 14.78 -16.23
C LEU A 174 8.08 13.25 -16.21
N MET A 175 7.53 12.62 -15.17
CA MET A 175 7.45 11.17 -15.05
C MET A 175 6.65 10.53 -16.20
N MET A 176 5.50 11.09 -16.52
CA MET A 176 4.64 10.61 -17.62
C MET A 176 5.36 10.77 -18.96
N ALA A 177 5.98 11.91 -19.23
CA ALA A 177 6.74 12.14 -20.47
C ALA A 177 7.98 11.24 -20.59
N MET A 178 8.67 10.99 -19.48
CA MET A 178 9.91 10.21 -19.47
C MET A 178 9.67 8.70 -19.47
N LEU A 179 8.51 8.18 -19.08
CA LEU A 179 8.27 6.74 -19.11
C LEU A 179 7.52 6.27 -20.35
N THR A 180 6.69 7.11 -20.94
CA THR A 180 5.78 6.68 -22.02
C THR A 180 6.55 6.32 -23.28
N LEU A 181 6.42 5.05 -23.70
CA LEU A 181 6.72 4.64 -25.07
C LEU A 181 5.44 4.70 -25.91
N GLU A 182 4.35 4.14 -25.38
CA GLU A 182 3.02 4.13 -25.98
C GLU A 182 1.94 4.16 -24.89
N GLY A 183 0.78 4.75 -25.19
CA GLY A 183 -0.36 4.86 -24.28
C GLY A 183 -0.38 6.14 -23.46
N GLU A 184 -1.34 6.22 -22.54
CA GLU A 184 -1.60 7.39 -21.71
C GLU A 184 -1.75 6.99 -20.23
N LEU A 185 -1.21 7.83 -19.36
CA LEU A 185 -1.36 7.74 -17.92
C LEU A 185 -2.14 8.95 -17.41
N ALA A 186 -2.84 8.78 -16.29
CA ALA A 186 -3.41 9.88 -15.55
C ALA A 186 -3.04 9.77 -14.06
N PRO A 187 -2.90 10.89 -13.35
CA PRO A 187 -2.77 10.88 -11.90
C PRO A 187 -3.94 10.14 -11.25
N SER A 188 -3.65 9.21 -10.34
CA SER A 188 -4.65 8.49 -9.55
C SER A 188 -4.80 9.05 -8.13
N GLY A 189 -4.00 10.07 -7.77
CA GLY A 189 -4.03 10.76 -6.49
C GLY A 189 -3.04 10.18 -5.47
N VAL A 190 -3.27 10.51 -4.20
CA VAL A 190 -2.50 9.98 -3.06
C VAL A 190 -3.09 8.65 -2.63
N GLY A 191 -2.25 7.63 -2.49
CA GLY A 191 -2.67 6.30 -2.08
C GLY A 191 -1.52 5.43 -1.62
N THR A 192 -1.80 4.21 -1.18
CA THR A 192 -0.76 3.23 -0.86
C THR A 192 -0.25 2.54 -2.12
N ARG A 193 0.96 1.98 -2.02
CA ARG A 193 1.62 1.32 -3.14
C ARG A 193 0.95 0.00 -3.49
N HIS A 194 0.62 -0.16 -4.77
CA HIS A 194 0.08 -1.39 -5.35
C HIS A 194 1.08 -2.06 -6.31
N GLN A 195 0.92 -3.37 -6.50
CA GLN A 195 1.61 -4.17 -7.51
C GLN A 195 0.58 -4.79 -8.45
N VAL A 196 0.97 -4.97 -9.70
CA VAL A 196 0.19 -5.67 -10.73
C VAL A 196 0.83 -7.03 -10.99
N TYR A 197 0.07 -8.10 -10.82
CA TYR A 197 0.49 -9.47 -11.06
C TYR A 197 -0.24 -10.03 -12.28
N ARG A 198 0.52 -10.34 -13.33
CA ARG A 198 -0.01 -11.03 -14.51
C ARG A 198 -0.17 -12.50 -14.22
N GLN A 199 -1.41 -12.98 -14.25
CA GLN A 199 -1.74 -14.38 -14.00
C GLN A 199 -1.77 -15.17 -15.32
N PHE A 200 -1.27 -16.39 -15.25
CA PHE A 200 -1.17 -17.30 -16.39
C PHE A 200 -2.05 -18.52 -16.19
N ASP A 201 -2.72 -18.93 -17.25
CA ASP A 201 -3.38 -20.23 -17.35
C ASP A 201 -2.64 -21.03 -18.42
N PHE A 202 -1.81 -21.97 -17.98
CA PHE A 202 -1.03 -22.82 -18.87
C PHE A 202 -1.90 -23.77 -19.69
N ALA A 203 -3.12 -24.10 -19.25
CA ALA A 203 -4.05 -24.90 -20.05
C ALA A 203 -4.64 -24.07 -21.20
N ARG A 204 -4.80 -22.75 -21.02
CA ARG A 204 -5.21 -21.80 -22.07
C ARG A 204 -4.04 -21.21 -22.87
N GLY A 205 -2.81 -21.56 -22.50
CA GLY A 205 -1.60 -21.24 -23.26
C GLY A 205 -1.11 -19.80 -23.12
N GLY A 206 -1.44 -19.09 -22.03
CA GLY A 206 -0.99 -17.70 -21.90
C GLY A 206 -1.51 -16.94 -20.68
N PRO A 207 -1.27 -15.62 -20.65
CA PRO A 207 -1.81 -14.76 -19.61
C PRO A 207 -3.32 -14.62 -19.76
N VAL A 208 -4.03 -14.51 -18.64
CA VAL A 208 -5.51 -14.49 -18.61
C VAL A 208 -6.10 -13.26 -17.93
N ARG A 209 -5.37 -12.63 -17.02
CA ARG A 209 -5.78 -11.42 -16.30
C ARG A 209 -4.60 -10.79 -15.59
N ASP A 210 -4.74 -9.51 -15.26
CA ASP A 210 -3.85 -8.81 -14.34
C ASP A 210 -4.58 -8.59 -13.01
N VAL A 211 -3.89 -8.84 -11.89
CA VAL A 211 -4.42 -8.68 -10.53
C VAL A 211 -3.66 -7.57 -9.83
N VAL A 212 -4.37 -6.58 -9.31
CA VAL A 212 -3.82 -5.44 -8.57
C VAL A 212 -4.03 -5.68 -7.07
N LEU A 213 -2.95 -5.61 -6.30
CA LEU A 213 -2.94 -5.82 -4.85
C LEU A 213 -2.01 -4.80 -4.16
N PRO A 214 -2.29 -4.40 -2.91
CA PRO A 214 -1.33 -3.69 -2.08
C PRO A 214 -0.05 -4.52 -1.92
N ILE A 215 1.14 -3.92 -2.03
CA ILE A 215 2.42 -4.67 -1.99
C ILE A 215 2.61 -5.44 -0.68
N GLU A 216 2.22 -4.84 0.43
CA GLU A 216 2.33 -5.50 1.74
C GLU A 216 1.21 -6.53 1.99
N GLY A 217 0.17 -6.57 1.13
CA GLY A 217 -0.96 -7.50 1.23
C GLY A 217 -0.63 -8.95 0.89
N GLY A 218 0.63 -9.23 0.55
CA GLY A 218 1.14 -10.55 0.22
C GLY A 218 1.51 -10.72 -1.26
N LEU A 219 2.14 -11.85 -1.57
CA LEU A 219 2.56 -12.18 -2.92
C LEU A 219 1.48 -13.02 -3.61
N ALA A 220 0.82 -12.44 -4.62
CA ALA A 220 -0.04 -13.21 -5.50
C ALA A 220 0.77 -14.07 -6.48
N ALA A 221 0.18 -15.19 -6.91
CA ALA A 221 0.71 -15.95 -8.03
C ALA A 221 0.68 -15.10 -9.31
N GLY A 222 1.73 -15.18 -10.11
CA GLY A 222 1.86 -14.45 -11.38
C GLY A 222 3.21 -13.76 -11.52
N GLN A 223 3.37 -13.05 -12.64
CA GLN A 223 4.55 -12.23 -12.89
C GLN A 223 4.29 -10.79 -12.41
N PRO A 224 5.12 -10.18 -11.56
CA PRO A 224 4.99 -8.77 -11.22
C PRO A 224 5.25 -7.92 -12.46
N GLN A 225 4.42 -6.90 -12.67
CA GLN A 225 4.52 -6.00 -13.83
C GLN A 225 5.13 -4.66 -13.45
N LEU A 226 5.17 -4.28 -12.17
CA LEU A 226 5.92 -3.12 -11.68
C LEU A 226 7.24 -3.55 -11.04
N VAL A 227 8.26 -2.73 -11.21
CA VAL A 227 9.59 -2.90 -10.62
C VAL A 227 9.92 -1.71 -9.72
N CYS A 228 10.61 -1.98 -8.62
CA CYS A 228 11.21 -0.94 -7.80
C CYS A 228 12.43 -0.38 -8.54
N ALA A 229 12.41 0.91 -8.85
CA ALA A 229 13.47 1.62 -9.55
C ALA A 229 14.35 2.44 -8.59
N ILE A 230 13.74 2.95 -7.52
CA ILE A 230 14.41 3.61 -6.39
C ILE A 230 13.83 3.04 -5.10
N GLU A 231 14.68 2.60 -4.18
CA GLU A 231 14.29 2.15 -2.84
C GLU A 231 15.07 2.92 -1.79
N ARG A 232 14.37 3.67 -0.94
CA ARG A 232 14.97 4.48 0.13
C ARG A 232 16.08 5.42 -0.36
N GLY A 233 15.90 5.99 -1.55
CA GLY A 233 16.86 6.88 -2.21
C GLY A 233 18.00 6.17 -2.95
N GLU A 234 18.05 4.83 -2.93
CA GLU A 234 19.07 4.04 -3.64
C GLU A 234 18.55 3.52 -4.98
N VAL A 235 19.42 3.49 -5.98
CA VAL A 235 19.07 3.01 -7.33
C VAL A 235 18.99 1.49 -7.35
N MET A 236 17.89 0.98 -7.89
CA MET A 236 17.67 -0.44 -8.08
C MET A 236 17.95 -0.85 -9.53
N SER A 237 18.39 -2.10 -9.71
CA SER A 237 18.65 -2.64 -11.05
C SER A 237 17.33 -2.91 -11.77
N VAL A 238 17.08 -2.19 -12.87
CA VAL A 238 15.96 -2.44 -13.77
C VAL A 238 16.45 -3.19 -15.00
N SER A 239 15.72 -4.25 -15.39
CA SER A 239 16.06 -5.04 -16.56
C SER A 239 15.79 -4.27 -17.86
N LEU A 240 16.63 -4.49 -18.87
CA LEU A 240 16.37 -3.99 -20.22
C LEU A 240 15.06 -4.56 -20.79
N PRO A 241 14.34 -3.80 -21.63
CA PRO A 241 13.13 -4.29 -22.26
C PRO A 241 13.42 -5.54 -23.12
N PRO A 242 12.44 -6.45 -23.27
CA PRO A 242 12.60 -7.61 -24.14
C PRO A 242 12.85 -7.15 -25.58
N ARG A 243 13.76 -7.84 -26.30
CA ARG A 243 14.10 -7.49 -27.70
C ARG A 243 12.90 -7.58 -28.64
N VAL A 244 11.99 -8.50 -28.36
CA VAL A 244 10.73 -8.66 -29.08
C VAL A 244 9.62 -8.35 -28.11
N ARG A 245 8.82 -7.33 -28.42
CA ARG A 245 7.66 -6.97 -27.62
C ARG A 245 6.65 -8.12 -27.64
N PRO A 246 6.19 -8.60 -26.48
CA PRO A 246 5.11 -9.58 -26.44
C PRO A 246 3.85 -8.92 -27.02
N ARG A 247 3.23 -9.56 -28.01
CA ARG A 247 1.88 -9.19 -28.46
C ARG A 247 0.89 -9.87 -27.54
N LEU A 248 0.21 -9.09 -26.72
CA LEU A 248 -0.82 -9.57 -25.81
C LEU A 248 -2.14 -8.93 -26.22
N ASP A 249 -3.19 -9.73 -26.25
CA ASP A 249 -4.55 -9.19 -26.29
C ASP A 249 -4.83 -8.47 -24.97
N ARG A 250 -5.80 -7.55 -25.00
CA ARG A 250 -6.25 -6.84 -23.81
C ARG A 250 -6.65 -7.82 -22.71
N LEU A 251 -6.03 -7.70 -21.55
CA LEU A 251 -6.36 -8.52 -20.37
C LEU A 251 -7.31 -7.75 -19.43
N PRO A 252 -8.24 -8.45 -18.75
CA PRO A 252 -9.00 -7.85 -17.67
C PRO A 252 -8.08 -7.53 -16.48
N VAL A 253 -8.28 -6.37 -15.87
CA VAL A 253 -7.59 -5.92 -14.66
C VAL A 253 -8.54 -6.06 -13.48
N MET A 254 -8.12 -6.78 -12.43
CA MET A 254 -8.91 -7.02 -11.22
C MET A 254 -8.24 -6.38 -10.01
N HIS A 255 -8.93 -5.46 -9.34
CA HIS A 255 -8.45 -4.87 -8.09
C HIS A 255 -8.97 -5.69 -6.91
N LEU A 256 -8.05 -6.16 -6.07
CA LEU A 256 -8.34 -6.95 -4.88
C LEU A 256 -7.74 -6.26 -3.65
N GLU A 257 -8.35 -6.49 -2.49
CA GLU A 257 -7.86 -5.97 -1.21
C GLU A 257 -6.82 -6.92 -0.59
N SER A 258 -6.98 -8.23 -0.82
CA SER A 258 -6.12 -9.27 -0.25
C SER A 258 -5.90 -10.47 -1.17
N VAL A 259 -4.84 -11.24 -0.92
CA VAL A 259 -4.56 -12.50 -1.63
C VAL A 259 -5.64 -13.56 -1.37
N SER A 260 -6.38 -13.48 -0.26
CA SER A 260 -7.48 -14.41 0.03
C SER A 260 -8.72 -14.21 -0.85
N ASP A 261 -8.80 -13.11 -1.60
CA ASP A 261 -9.90 -12.82 -2.52
C ASP A 261 -9.72 -13.43 -3.93
N LEU A 262 -8.59 -14.12 -4.17
CA LEU A 262 -8.22 -14.76 -5.45
C LEU A 262 -8.92 -16.09 -5.72
#